data_AF-A0A7C1RK19-F1
#
_entry.id   AF-A0A7C1RK19-F1
#
_cell.length_a   1.000
_cell.length_b   1.000
_cell.length_c   1.000
_cell.angle_alpha   90.00
_cell.angle_beta   90.00
_cell.angle_gamma   90.00
#
_symmetry.space_group_name_H-M   'P 1'
#
loop_
_entity.id
_entity.type
_entity.pdbx_description
1 polymer ?
#
loop_
_entity_poly.entity_id
_entity_poly.type
_entity_poly.pdbx_seq_one_letter_code
_entity_poly.pdbx_strand_id
1 'polypeptide(L)'
;HNLNIDAGVPARGLHGEAYRGHIFWDQLFVMPFYNLRAPEIVRTILLYRYRRLAQARKNAREAGYKGAMFPWQSSMHGDEQTQSIHLNPMSGKWGPDYSHHQRHVSFSVAYNVWQYWVGTHDINFMLDYGMEIMLSVCFFGSSLSKFDKKDGRFHVEGVMGPDEFHEHLPGAPKPGFCDNAYTNFLIVATMNKTLQLLDILPPEQCSDLLKKLKIPQRELDRWDSITRKMNLIISKSGIISQFKGYFKLKELNWKAYKKKYGNIHRMDRILKAEGKSPNEYKVAKQADVLMMFYLFPLSEIKFILKRLGYKFDREIFRKNYEYHIRRTSHGSTLSKVVHSYLASLLNRGDEVWDWYLDVLKSDIYDTQGGTTPEGIHTGVMGGSINIAIKSFAGVSIEESRIRINPNLPKDWYNIKFRFMCQGYPIFISVTHRQITIFIQGKKSQIFPVPVFIYEQRCDLECRKIHKISLERKAMITMQGGVQKMVQERILIIDGDISQAVMLKTRLEAMGYLVDCAYTGNNALSILRTHWIDLIVLSVMLQGEMSGFQLFKEVKRNNQFCDIPIIMQTKKRGMKETFQHMGVDAFFAKPYITDKLLKEVKNIIKNKVY
;
A
#
# COMPACT_ATOMS: atom_id res chain seq x y z
N HIS A 1 7.16 21.59 -13.07
CA HIS A 1 8.26 20.62 -13.26
C HIS A 1 8.64 20.62 -14.73
N ASN A 2 9.92 20.79 -15.01
CA ASN A 2 10.47 20.70 -16.36
C ASN A 2 11.02 19.28 -16.55
N LEU A 3 10.63 18.61 -17.64
CA LEU A 3 11.04 17.22 -17.93
C LEU A 3 12.56 17.07 -18.09
N ASN A 4 13.26 18.18 -18.32
CA ASN A 4 14.69 18.21 -18.58
C ASN A 4 15.52 18.58 -17.34
N ILE A 5 14.88 18.83 -16.18
CA ILE A 5 15.60 19.16 -14.94
C ILE A 5 15.79 17.91 -14.09
N ASP A 6 17.03 17.66 -13.69
CA ASP A 6 17.41 16.59 -12.76
C ASP A 6 17.15 16.99 -11.30
N ALA A 7 15.87 17.02 -10.91
CA ALA A 7 15.45 17.38 -9.55
C ALA A 7 14.33 16.48 -9.03
N GLY A 8 14.28 16.30 -7.71
CA GLY A 8 13.14 15.70 -7.02
C GLY A 8 12.07 16.73 -6.65
N VAL A 9 11.30 16.41 -5.61
CA VAL A 9 10.28 17.31 -5.05
C VAL A 9 10.71 17.68 -3.63
N PRO A 10 11.20 18.90 -3.39
CA PRO A 10 11.54 19.35 -2.04
C PRO A 10 10.31 19.39 -1.14
N ALA A 11 10.50 19.15 0.17
CA ALA A 11 9.39 19.17 1.15
C ALA A 11 8.70 20.54 1.27
N ARG A 12 9.39 21.62 0.87
CA ARG A 12 8.89 23.00 0.84
C ARG A 12 8.83 23.63 -0.57
N GLY A 13 8.97 22.81 -1.61
CA GLY A 13 9.16 23.30 -2.98
C GLY A 13 10.38 24.23 -3.07
N LEU A 14 10.26 25.31 -3.86
CA LEU A 14 11.26 26.37 -3.96
C LEU A 14 10.69 27.70 -3.43
N HIS A 15 10.05 27.65 -2.27
CA HIS A 15 9.28 28.77 -1.70
C HIS A 15 9.83 29.25 -0.34
N GLY A 16 11.01 28.76 0.04
CA GLY A 16 11.67 29.12 1.29
C GLY A 16 12.85 28.20 1.58
N GLU A 17 13.59 28.51 2.65
CA GLU A 17 14.83 27.82 3.01
C GLU A 17 14.63 26.67 4.01
N ALA A 18 13.43 26.52 4.59
CA ALA A 18 13.17 25.38 5.48
C ALA A 18 13.38 24.06 4.74
N TYR A 19 14.01 23.13 5.44
CA TYR A 19 14.46 21.85 4.90
C TYR A 19 15.42 21.96 3.71
N ARG A 20 15.98 23.16 3.42
CA ARG A 20 17.14 23.39 2.53
C ARG A 20 16.95 22.87 1.10
N GLY A 21 15.70 22.85 0.62
CA GLY A 21 15.39 22.25 -0.69
C GLY A 21 15.59 20.73 -0.76
N HIS A 22 15.82 20.07 0.38
CA HIS A 22 16.06 18.63 0.43
C HIS A 22 14.78 17.83 0.11
N ILE A 23 15.01 16.63 -0.41
CA ILE A 23 13.98 15.73 -0.92
C ILE A 23 13.83 14.57 0.05
N PHE A 24 12.62 14.44 0.60
CA PHE A 24 12.24 13.48 1.63
C PHE A 24 11.35 12.37 1.07
N TRP A 25 10.83 11.53 1.95
CA TRP A 25 9.75 10.59 1.65
C TRP A 25 8.40 11.26 1.31
N ASP A 26 8.24 12.58 1.52
CA ASP A 26 7.05 13.40 1.22
C ASP A 26 6.50 13.21 -0.20
N GLN A 27 7.35 12.74 -1.12
CA GLN A 27 6.97 12.31 -2.46
C GLN A 27 5.82 11.30 -2.47
N LEU A 28 5.63 10.50 -1.41
CA LEU A 28 4.48 9.62 -1.20
C LEU A 28 3.13 10.36 -1.29
N PHE A 29 3.09 11.63 -0.87
CA PHE A 29 1.87 12.44 -0.85
C PHE A 29 1.70 13.28 -2.13
N VAL A 30 2.81 13.57 -2.82
CA VAL A 30 2.81 14.41 -4.02
C VAL A 30 2.63 13.59 -5.30
N MET A 31 3.30 12.44 -5.40
CA MET A 31 3.29 11.62 -6.61
C MET A 31 1.90 11.10 -7.01
N PRO A 32 0.97 10.75 -6.09
CA PRO A 32 -0.39 10.35 -6.49
C PRO A 32 -1.10 11.40 -7.37
N PHE A 33 -0.91 12.69 -7.09
CA PHE A 33 -1.46 13.77 -7.90
C PHE A 33 -0.89 13.75 -9.33
N TYR A 34 0.44 13.67 -9.46
CA TYR A 34 1.11 13.69 -10.75
C TYR A 34 0.88 12.39 -11.53
N ASN A 35 0.87 11.22 -10.89
CA ASN A 35 0.57 9.94 -11.55
C ASN A 35 -0.75 9.99 -12.31
N LEU A 36 -1.76 10.64 -11.71
CA LEU A 36 -3.08 10.77 -12.30
C LEU A 36 -3.19 11.87 -13.37
N ARG A 37 -2.20 12.76 -13.55
CA ARG A 37 -2.36 13.93 -14.45
C ARG A 37 -1.22 14.09 -15.45
N ALA A 38 -0.01 13.90 -14.98
CA ALA A 38 1.24 14.11 -15.69
C ALA A 38 2.26 13.03 -15.25
N PRO A 39 2.01 11.74 -15.57
CA PRO A 39 2.90 10.64 -15.18
C PRO A 39 4.34 10.83 -15.67
N GLU A 40 4.56 11.56 -16.76
CA GLU A 40 5.88 11.94 -17.25
C GLU A 40 6.70 12.73 -16.21
N ILE A 41 6.06 13.54 -15.36
CA ILE A 41 6.72 14.23 -14.24
C ILE A 41 7.13 13.23 -13.16
N VAL A 42 6.29 12.23 -12.87
CA VAL A 42 6.63 11.18 -11.91
C VAL A 42 7.82 10.37 -12.40
N ARG A 43 7.87 10.09 -13.70
CA ARG A 43 9.02 9.43 -14.34
C ARG A 43 10.32 10.19 -14.08
N THR A 44 10.34 11.52 -14.25
CA THR A 44 11.56 12.31 -13.99
C THR A 44 11.93 12.37 -12.52
N ILE A 45 10.94 12.45 -11.63
CA ILE A 45 11.17 12.37 -10.17
C ILE A 45 11.80 11.03 -9.78
N LEU A 46 11.39 9.92 -10.40
CA LEU A 46 12.00 8.61 -10.15
C LEU A 46 13.38 8.49 -10.81
N LEU A 47 13.60 9.10 -11.98
CA LEU A 47 14.93 9.18 -12.60
C LEU A 47 15.92 9.96 -11.75
N TYR A 48 15.49 11.00 -11.03
CA TYR A 48 16.32 11.65 -10.02
C TYR A 48 16.83 10.62 -9.00
N ARG A 49 15.97 9.73 -8.47
CA ARG A 49 16.38 8.66 -7.54
C ARG A 49 17.30 7.64 -8.23
N TYR A 50 16.98 7.23 -9.46
CA TYR A 50 17.82 6.29 -10.22
C TYR A 50 19.24 6.82 -10.43
N ARG A 51 19.40 8.09 -10.82
CA ARG A 51 20.71 8.73 -11.02
C ARG A 51 21.57 8.78 -9.75
N ARG A 52 20.97 8.73 -8.56
CA ARG A 52 21.65 8.62 -7.26
C ARG A 52 21.72 7.20 -6.72
N LEU A 53 21.32 6.17 -7.47
CA LEU A 53 21.27 4.79 -6.99
C LEU A 53 22.67 4.27 -6.58
N ALA A 54 23.73 4.68 -7.29
CA ALA A 54 25.10 4.36 -6.93
C ALA A 54 25.49 4.94 -5.56
N GLN A 55 25.08 6.18 -5.28
CA GLN A 55 25.31 6.82 -3.98
C GLN A 55 24.48 6.16 -2.88
N ALA A 56 23.21 5.81 -3.12
CA ALA A 56 22.40 5.05 -2.18
C ALA A 56 23.03 3.68 -1.83
N ARG A 57 23.69 3.02 -2.81
CA ARG A 57 24.48 1.81 -2.57
C ARG A 57 25.74 2.07 -1.73
N LYS A 58 26.38 3.22 -1.91
CA LYS A 58 27.52 3.66 -1.09
C LYS A 58 27.08 3.92 0.35
N ASN A 59 26.00 4.67 0.56
CA ASN A 59 25.42 4.93 1.88
C ASN A 59 25.11 3.61 2.61
N ALA A 60 24.52 2.62 1.93
CA ALA A 60 24.25 1.30 2.51
C ALA A 60 25.54 0.63 2.99
N ARG A 61 26.59 0.59 2.16
CA ARG A 61 27.89 -0.02 2.53
C ARG A 61 28.53 0.68 3.72
N GLU A 62 28.53 2.01 3.74
CA GLU A 62 29.09 2.81 4.84
C GLU A 62 28.35 2.57 6.15
N ALA A 63 27.04 2.31 6.09
CA ALA A 63 26.24 1.91 7.24
C ALA A 63 26.32 0.40 7.58
N GLY A 64 27.15 -0.39 6.87
CA GLY A 64 27.34 -1.82 7.11
C GLY A 64 26.27 -2.75 6.48
N TYR A 65 25.51 -2.24 5.51
CA TYR A 65 24.44 -2.96 4.80
C TYR A 65 24.78 -3.19 3.32
N LYS A 66 23.94 -3.98 2.65
CA LYS A 66 23.99 -4.21 1.19
C LYS A 66 22.84 -3.45 0.51
N GLY A 67 22.76 -3.54 -0.82
CA GLY A 67 21.67 -2.93 -1.58
C GLY A 67 21.76 -1.41 -1.63
N ALA A 68 20.61 -0.74 -1.75
CA ALA A 68 20.50 0.72 -1.82
C ALA A 68 19.75 1.28 -0.61
N MET A 69 20.44 2.10 0.18
CA MET A 69 19.89 2.89 1.28
C MET A 69 19.83 4.36 0.86
N PHE A 70 18.66 4.79 0.38
CA PHE A 70 18.43 6.20 0.11
C PHE A 70 18.48 7.00 1.42
N PRO A 71 19.05 8.22 1.40
CA PRO A 71 19.16 9.05 2.59
C PRO A 71 17.79 9.56 3.03
N TRP A 72 17.66 9.87 4.33
CA TRP A 72 16.47 10.54 4.86
C TRP A 72 16.29 11.91 4.20
N GLN A 73 17.37 12.68 4.11
CA GLN A 73 17.43 13.94 3.38
C GLN A 73 18.33 13.80 2.17
N SER A 74 17.75 13.90 0.97
CA SER A 74 18.48 13.81 -0.29
C SER A 74 18.65 15.19 -0.93
N SER A 75 19.83 15.47 -1.49
CA SER A 75 20.11 16.69 -2.27
C SER A 75 20.76 16.34 -3.62
N MET A 76 21.69 17.15 -4.11
CA MET A 76 22.32 17.02 -5.43
C MET A 76 22.97 15.64 -5.65
N HIS A 77 23.76 15.15 -4.68
CA HIS A 77 24.57 13.94 -4.83
C HIS A 77 23.89 12.66 -4.30
N GLY A 78 22.87 12.78 -3.44
CA GLY A 78 22.15 11.64 -2.86
C GLY A 78 22.85 10.97 -1.68
N ASP A 79 23.90 11.61 -1.16
CA ASP A 79 24.47 11.35 0.15
C ASP A 79 23.52 11.82 1.26
N GLU A 80 23.78 11.39 2.50
CA GLU A 80 22.93 11.74 3.64
C GLU A 80 23.16 13.19 4.08
N GLN A 81 22.13 14.02 3.91
CA GLN A 81 22.15 15.45 4.24
C GLN A 81 21.47 15.77 5.57
N THR A 82 21.01 14.75 6.30
CA THR A 82 20.41 14.94 7.62
C THR A 82 21.46 15.49 8.58
N GLN A 83 21.11 16.59 9.25
CA GLN A 83 21.95 17.14 10.31
C GLN A 83 22.17 16.14 11.46
N SER A 84 23.29 16.26 12.19
CA SER A 84 23.57 15.45 13.38
C SER A 84 23.04 16.07 14.68
N ILE A 85 22.66 17.35 14.66
CA ILE A 85 22.14 18.10 15.81
C ILE A 85 20.97 19.01 15.44
N HIS A 86 20.02 19.20 16.35
CA HIS A 86 18.85 20.06 16.18
C HIS A 86 18.65 21.00 17.38
N LEU A 87 18.19 22.23 17.13
CA LEU A 87 17.84 23.20 18.16
C LEU A 87 16.39 23.00 18.62
N ASN A 88 16.16 22.93 19.93
CA ASN A 88 14.82 23.06 20.50
C ASN A 88 14.54 24.54 20.86
N PRO A 89 13.72 25.26 20.05
CA PRO A 89 13.51 26.70 20.24
C PRO A 89 12.79 27.05 21.54
N MET A 90 12.03 26.14 22.14
CA MET A 90 11.37 26.40 23.44
C MET A 90 12.36 26.39 24.61
N SER A 91 13.46 25.64 24.49
CA SER A 91 14.46 25.49 25.54
C SER A 91 15.77 26.22 25.25
N GLY A 92 16.01 26.64 24.00
CA GLY A 92 17.26 27.22 23.54
C GLY A 92 18.44 26.24 23.44
N LYS A 93 18.22 24.93 23.63
CA LYS A 93 19.29 23.92 23.68
C LYS A 93 19.40 23.12 22.38
N TRP A 94 20.63 22.81 21.98
CA TRP A 94 20.95 21.87 20.92
C TRP A 94 20.94 20.43 21.46
N GLY A 95 20.43 19.49 20.68
CA GLY A 95 20.44 18.06 20.97
C GLY A 95 20.78 17.23 19.73
N PRO A 96 21.10 15.94 19.87
CA PRO A 96 21.36 15.06 18.74
C PRO A 96 20.11 14.90 17.85
N ASP A 97 20.31 14.79 16.54
CA ASP A 97 19.26 14.45 15.57
C ASP A 97 19.49 13.04 15.03
N TYR A 98 18.53 12.15 15.32
CA TYR A 98 18.60 10.75 14.93
C TYR A 98 17.79 10.43 13.68
N SER A 99 17.25 11.43 12.98
CA SER A 99 16.31 11.23 11.87
C SER A 99 16.88 10.41 10.71
N HIS A 100 18.20 10.32 10.55
CA HIS A 100 18.86 9.44 9.58
C HIS A 100 18.59 7.93 9.84
N HIS A 101 18.11 7.56 11.02
CA HIS A 101 17.61 6.21 11.32
C HIS A 101 16.25 5.91 10.66
N GLN A 102 15.58 6.89 10.04
CA GLN A 102 14.34 6.71 9.27
C GLN A 102 14.60 6.05 7.91
N ARG A 103 15.05 4.80 7.96
CA ARG A 103 15.42 3.99 6.78
C ARG A 103 14.22 3.60 5.91
N HIS A 104 13.00 3.84 6.40
CA HIS A 104 11.76 3.60 5.65
C HIS A 104 11.64 4.42 4.37
N VAL A 105 12.41 5.51 4.23
CA VAL A 105 12.51 6.29 2.98
C VAL A 105 12.91 5.43 1.78
N SER A 106 13.79 4.43 1.97
CA SER A 106 14.23 3.55 0.87
C SER A 106 13.07 2.70 0.33
N PHE A 107 12.25 2.16 1.23
CA PHE A 107 11.06 1.39 0.85
C PHE A 107 9.95 2.30 0.32
N SER A 108 9.89 3.56 0.76
CA SER A 108 8.99 4.58 0.20
C SER A 108 9.33 4.91 -1.25
N VAL A 109 10.62 4.96 -1.61
CA VAL A 109 11.07 5.09 -3.00
C VAL A 109 10.63 3.88 -3.83
N ALA A 110 10.81 2.65 -3.32
CA ALA A 110 10.36 1.45 -4.01
C ALA A 110 8.82 1.41 -4.18
N TYR A 111 8.08 1.86 -3.18
CA TYR A 111 6.63 2.02 -3.27
C TYR A 111 6.23 3.04 -4.36
N ASN A 112 6.94 4.15 -4.48
CA ASN A 112 6.68 5.13 -5.55
C ASN A 112 6.95 4.55 -6.95
N VAL A 113 7.98 3.72 -7.12
CA VAL A 113 8.21 2.97 -8.37
C VAL A 113 7.04 2.03 -8.66
N TRP A 114 6.57 1.28 -7.66
CA TRP A 114 5.41 0.40 -7.81
C TRP A 114 4.13 1.17 -8.16
N GLN A 115 3.84 2.29 -7.50
CA GLN A 115 2.66 3.12 -7.80
C GLN A 115 2.72 3.71 -9.21
N TYR A 116 3.91 4.11 -9.66
CA TYR A 116 4.11 4.55 -11.04
C TYR A 116 3.77 3.42 -12.03
N TRP A 117 4.29 2.22 -11.80
CA TRP A 117 3.95 1.04 -12.61
C TRP A 117 2.44 0.77 -12.65
N VAL A 118 1.77 0.76 -11.49
CA VAL A 118 0.31 0.54 -11.42
C VAL A 118 -0.46 1.61 -12.23
N GLY A 119 -0.02 2.86 -12.18
CA GLY A 119 -0.66 3.97 -12.89
C GLY A 119 -0.41 3.97 -14.41
N THR A 120 0.75 3.52 -14.87
CA THR A 120 1.20 3.73 -16.27
C THR A 120 1.40 2.48 -17.09
N HIS A 121 1.79 1.36 -16.47
CA HIS A 121 2.31 0.16 -17.14
C HIS A 121 3.49 0.45 -18.07
N ASP A 122 4.33 1.43 -17.72
CA ASP A 122 5.55 1.75 -18.48
C ASP A 122 6.61 0.64 -18.29
N ILE A 123 6.52 -0.40 -19.13
CA ILE A 123 7.44 -1.54 -19.14
C ILE A 123 8.88 -1.09 -19.38
N ASN A 124 9.08 -0.12 -20.28
CA ASN A 124 10.42 0.38 -20.61
C ASN A 124 11.06 1.02 -19.38
N PHE A 125 10.33 1.89 -18.67
CA PHE A 125 10.83 2.45 -17.42
C PHE A 125 11.15 1.36 -16.38
N MET A 126 10.29 0.34 -16.25
CA MET A 126 10.53 -0.74 -15.29
C MET A 126 11.79 -1.55 -15.62
N LEU A 127 12.01 -1.91 -16.88
CA LEU A 127 13.18 -2.68 -17.30
C LEU A 127 14.47 -1.86 -17.24
N ASP A 128 14.43 -0.60 -17.67
CA ASP A 128 15.61 0.25 -17.75
C ASP A 128 16.04 0.82 -16.37
N TYR A 129 15.08 1.06 -15.47
CA TYR A 129 15.32 1.83 -14.23
C TYR A 129 14.62 1.26 -13.00
N GLY A 130 13.32 0.99 -13.10
CA GLY A 130 12.45 0.70 -11.95
C GLY A 130 12.85 -0.57 -11.20
N MET A 131 13.06 -1.67 -11.93
CA MET A 131 13.44 -2.96 -11.33
C MET A 131 14.82 -2.90 -10.69
N GLU A 132 15.77 -2.12 -11.25
CA GLU A 132 17.08 -1.97 -10.64
C GLU A 132 16.98 -1.28 -9.26
N ILE A 133 16.14 -0.25 -9.14
CA ILE A 133 15.85 0.40 -7.85
C ILE A 133 15.22 -0.61 -6.89
N MET A 134 14.13 -1.27 -7.31
CA MET A 134 13.37 -2.17 -6.42
C MET A 134 14.20 -3.35 -5.93
N LEU A 135 14.97 -4.00 -6.80
CA LEU A 135 15.87 -5.09 -6.43
C LEU A 135 16.98 -4.62 -5.48
N SER A 136 17.54 -3.43 -5.71
CA SER A 136 18.57 -2.85 -4.84
C SER A 136 18.02 -2.52 -3.44
N VAL A 137 16.79 -2.02 -3.36
CA VAL A 137 16.11 -1.74 -2.08
C VAL A 137 15.71 -3.04 -1.36
N CYS A 138 15.27 -4.09 -2.08
CA CYS A 138 15.03 -5.41 -1.50
C CYS A 138 16.30 -5.99 -0.87
N PHE A 139 17.44 -5.85 -1.55
CA PHE A 139 18.71 -6.33 -1.01
C PHE A 139 19.12 -5.56 0.26
N PHE A 140 18.82 -4.26 0.32
CA PHE A 140 18.98 -3.47 1.55
C PHE A 140 18.10 -3.99 2.68
N GLY A 141 16.79 -4.15 2.44
CA GLY A 141 15.86 -4.73 3.42
C GLY A 141 16.28 -6.12 3.91
N SER A 142 16.79 -6.97 3.01
CA SER A 142 17.31 -8.31 3.35
C SER A 142 18.54 -8.26 4.25
N SER A 143 19.47 -7.33 3.97
CA SER A 143 20.69 -7.13 4.78
C SER A 143 20.40 -6.46 6.13
N LEU A 144 19.35 -5.65 6.20
CA LEU A 144 18.86 -5.02 7.43
C LEU A 144 18.13 -6.01 8.36
N SER A 145 17.58 -7.09 7.80
CA SER A 145 16.77 -8.08 8.52
C SER A 145 17.65 -9.20 9.11
N LYS A 146 17.57 -9.42 10.42
CA LYS A 146 18.31 -10.48 11.14
C LYS A 146 17.36 -11.60 11.56
N PHE A 147 17.71 -12.85 11.26
CA PHE A 147 16.92 -14.01 11.68
C PHE A 147 17.29 -14.40 13.12
N ASP A 148 16.31 -14.42 14.04
CA ASP A 148 16.46 -14.99 15.36
C ASP A 148 15.97 -16.45 15.35
N LYS A 149 16.87 -17.37 15.70
CA LYS A 149 16.55 -18.80 15.77
C LYS A 149 15.63 -19.14 16.94
N LYS A 150 15.56 -18.29 17.98
CA LYS A 150 14.78 -18.57 19.20
C LYS A 150 13.29 -18.47 18.97
N ASP A 151 12.84 -17.44 18.25
CA ASP A 151 11.43 -17.27 17.90
C ASP A 151 11.12 -17.58 16.43
N GLY A 152 12.15 -17.87 15.64
CA GLY A 152 12.04 -18.27 14.24
C GLY A 152 11.60 -17.11 13.32
N ARG A 153 11.85 -15.86 13.72
CA ARG A 153 11.44 -14.65 12.98
C ARG A 153 12.61 -13.79 12.54
N PHE A 154 12.35 -12.93 11.56
CA PHE A 154 13.26 -11.85 11.19
C PHE A 154 12.92 -10.59 11.98
N HIS A 155 13.95 -9.93 12.50
CA HIS A 155 13.89 -8.68 13.23
C HIS A 155 14.68 -7.60 12.50
N VAL A 156 14.23 -6.36 12.66
CA VAL A 156 14.93 -5.17 12.16
C VAL A 156 15.25 -4.30 13.36
N GLU A 157 16.48 -3.81 13.45
CA GLU A 157 16.98 -3.04 14.60
C GLU A 157 17.58 -1.71 14.16
N GLY A 158 17.61 -0.75 15.08
CA GLY A 158 18.26 0.54 14.88
C GLY A 158 17.54 1.39 13.83
N VAL A 159 16.21 1.31 13.77
CA VAL A 159 15.37 2.09 12.84
C VAL A 159 14.44 3.03 13.58
N MET A 160 14.11 4.16 12.96
CA MET A 160 13.01 5.03 13.38
C MET A 160 11.86 4.90 12.39
N GLY A 161 10.62 4.93 12.90
CA GLY A 161 9.42 4.97 12.08
C GLY A 161 9.04 6.39 11.66
N PRO A 162 7.91 6.57 10.95
CA PRO A 162 7.36 7.88 10.65
C PRO A 162 7.07 8.76 11.87
N ASP A 163 6.81 8.17 13.03
CA ASP A 163 6.67 8.94 14.26
C ASP A 163 8.02 9.35 14.84
N GLU A 164 8.44 10.56 14.53
CA GLU A 164 9.74 11.13 14.91
C GLU A 164 9.84 11.58 16.37
N PHE A 165 8.77 11.48 17.16
CA PHE A 165 8.89 11.75 18.61
C PHE A 165 9.61 10.63 19.35
N HIS A 166 9.58 9.44 18.77
CA HIS A 166 10.28 8.28 19.28
C HIS A 166 11.63 8.18 18.57
N GLU A 167 12.72 8.27 19.33
CA GLU A 167 14.11 8.17 18.85
C GLU A 167 14.84 6.97 19.45
N HIS A 168 14.48 6.57 20.68
CA HIS A 168 15.02 5.39 21.38
C HIS A 168 14.08 4.93 22.50
N LEU A 169 14.29 3.72 23.05
CA LEU A 169 13.57 3.31 24.26
C LEU A 169 14.14 4.02 25.50
N PRO A 170 13.32 4.29 26.55
CA PRO A 170 13.83 4.81 27.81
C PRO A 170 14.96 3.94 28.39
N GLY A 171 16.10 4.57 28.70
CA GLY A 171 17.30 3.89 29.23
C GLY A 171 18.08 3.05 28.21
N ALA A 172 17.72 3.05 26.92
CA ALA A 172 18.47 2.32 25.91
C ALA A 172 19.84 2.97 25.63
N PRO A 173 20.90 2.17 25.42
CA PRO A 173 22.25 2.69 25.19
C PRO A 173 22.49 3.21 23.76
N LYS A 174 21.55 2.97 22.83
CA LYS A 174 21.67 3.33 21.41
C LYS A 174 20.34 3.83 20.85
N PRO A 175 20.37 4.76 19.87
CA PRO A 175 19.17 5.21 19.16
C PRO A 175 18.60 4.14 18.23
N GLY A 176 17.34 4.36 17.85
CA GLY A 176 16.54 3.48 17.01
C GLY A 176 15.85 2.36 17.78
N PHE A 177 14.84 1.78 17.14
CA PHE A 177 13.99 0.74 17.68
C PHE A 177 14.23 -0.60 16.99
N CYS A 178 13.79 -1.64 17.69
CA CYS A 178 13.59 -2.96 17.12
C CYS A 178 12.12 -3.10 16.67
N ASP A 179 11.92 -3.68 15.50
CA ASP A 179 10.64 -4.05 14.92
C ASP A 179 9.61 -2.92 14.85
N ASN A 180 10.00 -1.76 14.29
CA ASN A 180 8.99 -0.77 13.89
C ASN A 180 8.03 -1.40 12.87
N ALA A 181 6.73 -1.43 13.19
CA ALA A 181 5.76 -2.17 12.40
C ALA A 181 5.64 -1.65 10.96
N TYR A 182 5.68 -0.33 10.77
CA TYR A 182 5.62 0.26 9.44
C TYR A 182 6.83 -0.13 8.59
N THR A 183 8.04 -0.06 9.14
CA THR A 183 9.28 -0.42 8.43
C THR A 183 9.33 -1.91 8.10
N ASN A 184 9.02 -2.78 9.07
CA ASN A 184 8.97 -4.22 8.86
C ASN A 184 7.94 -4.60 7.79
N PHE A 185 6.75 -3.98 7.85
CA PHE A 185 5.71 -4.18 6.86
C PHE A 185 6.15 -3.72 5.46
N LEU A 186 6.77 -2.55 5.36
CA LEU A 186 7.26 -2.03 4.07
C LEU A 186 8.36 -2.90 3.45
N ILE A 187 9.25 -3.50 4.25
CA ILE A 187 10.24 -4.46 3.76
C ILE A 187 9.52 -5.64 3.09
N VAL A 188 8.55 -6.23 3.79
CA VAL A 188 7.77 -7.37 3.28
C VAL A 188 6.97 -6.99 2.03
N ALA A 189 6.28 -5.86 2.06
CA ALA A 189 5.50 -5.36 0.93
C ALA A 189 6.40 -5.10 -0.29
N THR A 190 7.55 -4.46 -0.11
CA THR A 190 8.52 -4.22 -1.18
C THR A 190 9.00 -5.53 -1.80
N MET A 191 9.42 -6.50 -0.99
CA MET A 191 9.85 -7.81 -1.48
C MET A 191 8.75 -8.55 -2.22
N ASN A 192 7.52 -8.57 -1.69
CA ASN A 192 6.39 -9.20 -2.38
C ASN A 192 6.12 -8.55 -3.74
N LYS A 193 6.09 -7.22 -3.82
CA LYS A 193 5.86 -6.50 -5.09
C LYS A 193 7.02 -6.69 -6.08
N THR A 194 8.26 -6.72 -5.61
CA THR A 194 9.42 -6.99 -6.48
C THR A 194 9.40 -8.41 -7.03
N LEU A 195 9.12 -9.41 -6.18
CA LEU A 195 8.99 -10.80 -6.63
C LEU A 195 7.82 -10.96 -7.61
N GLN A 196 6.68 -10.30 -7.33
CA GLN A 196 5.55 -10.27 -8.25
C GLN A 196 5.91 -9.65 -9.61
N LEU A 197 6.70 -8.57 -9.64
CA LEU A 197 7.12 -7.95 -10.88
C LEU A 197 8.09 -8.83 -11.69
N LEU A 198 8.96 -9.59 -11.03
CA LEU A 198 9.83 -10.57 -11.71
C LEU A 198 9.02 -11.65 -12.43
N ASP A 199 7.85 -12.01 -11.90
CA ASP A 199 6.95 -12.99 -12.53
C ASP A 199 6.14 -12.40 -13.70
N ILE A 200 5.89 -11.08 -13.71
CA ILE A 200 5.03 -10.40 -14.69
C ILE A 200 5.85 -9.82 -15.85
N LEU A 201 7.05 -9.31 -15.56
CA LEU A 201 7.90 -8.69 -16.56
C LEU A 201 8.62 -9.74 -17.42
N PRO A 202 9.10 -9.37 -18.62
CA PRO A 202 9.82 -10.28 -19.51
C PRO A 202 10.97 -11.03 -18.78
N PRO A 203 10.95 -12.38 -18.76
CA PRO A 203 11.81 -13.18 -17.88
C PRO A 203 13.29 -13.13 -18.26
N GLU A 204 13.60 -13.02 -19.56
CA GLU A 204 14.99 -12.92 -20.05
C GLU A 204 15.68 -11.65 -19.54
N GLN A 205 15.03 -10.51 -19.70
CA GLN A 205 15.50 -9.21 -19.22
C GLN A 205 15.60 -9.17 -17.70
N CYS A 206 14.65 -9.78 -16.99
CA CYS A 206 14.72 -9.91 -15.53
C CYS A 206 15.92 -10.77 -15.10
N SER A 207 16.16 -11.90 -15.77
CA SER A 207 17.33 -12.75 -15.54
C SER A 207 18.64 -11.99 -15.74
N ASP A 208 18.75 -11.22 -16.83
CA ASP A 208 19.96 -10.45 -17.11
C ASP A 208 20.19 -9.33 -16.10
N LEU A 209 19.12 -8.69 -15.63
CA LEU A 209 19.21 -7.71 -14.55
C LEU A 209 19.66 -8.35 -13.22
N LEU A 210 19.13 -9.52 -12.87
CA LEU A 210 19.57 -10.26 -11.67
C LEU A 210 21.06 -10.64 -11.77
N LYS A 211 21.54 -11.07 -12.94
CA LYS A 211 22.97 -11.34 -13.20
C LYS A 211 23.81 -10.07 -13.08
N LYS A 212 23.38 -8.97 -13.70
CA LYS A 212 24.04 -7.64 -13.62
C LYS A 212 24.20 -7.19 -12.17
N LEU A 213 23.16 -7.38 -11.36
CA LEU A 213 23.16 -7.02 -9.93
C LEU A 213 23.80 -8.06 -9.02
N LYS A 214 24.25 -9.20 -9.57
CA LYS A 214 24.84 -10.32 -8.83
C LYS A 214 23.92 -10.80 -7.70
N ILE A 215 22.62 -10.90 -7.96
CA ILE A 215 21.62 -11.39 -7.01
C ILE A 215 21.39 -12.89 -7.30
N PRO A 216 21.93 -13.80 -6.48
CA PRO A 216 21.77 -15.25 -6.70
C PRO A 216 20.38 -15.73 -6.24
N GLN A 217 19.96 -16.91 -6.73
CA GLN A 217 18.68 -17.52 -6.34
C GLN A 217 18.49 -17.63 -4.80
N ARG A 218 19.56 -18.00 -4.06
CA ARG A 218 19.53 -18.05 -2.58
C ARG A 218 19.12 -16.74 -1.91
N GLU A 219 19.36 -15.60 -2.56
CA GLU A 219 18.96 -14.30 -2.05
C GLU A 219 17.45 -14.07 -2.27
N LEU A 220 16.92 -14.49 -3.42
CA LEU A 220 15.47 -14.49 -3.68
C LEU A 220 14.74 -15.43 -2.71
N ASP A 221 15.30 -16.61 -2.44
CA ASP A 221 14.75 -17.57 -1.48
C ASP A 221 14.75 -17.00 -0.05
N ARG A 222 15.81 -16.24 0.30
CA ARG A 222 15.87 -15.50 1.56
C ARG A 222 14.79 -14.42 1.62
N TRP A 223 14.55 -13.68 0.53
CA TRP A 223 13.48 -12.68 0.49
C TRP A 223 12.11 -13.32 0.67
N ASP A 224 11.84 -14.43 -0.02
CA ASP A 224 10.61 -15.21 0.20
C ASP A 224 10.50 -15.65 1.68
N SER A 225 11.59 -16.11 2.31
CA SER A 225 11.57 -16.43 3.74
C SER A 225 11.29 -15.21 4.64
N ILE A 226 11.84 -14.03 4.33
CA ILE A 226 11.57 -12.79 5.07
C ILE A 226 10.07 -12.44 4.98
N THR A 227 9.48 -12.54 3.80
CA THR A 227 8.05 -12.24 3.59
C THR A 227 7.10 -13.16 4.36
N ARG A 228 7.61 -14.28 4.89
CA ARG A 228 6.85 -15.27 5.70
C ARG A 228 7.16 -15.21 7.19
N LYS A 229 8.30 -14.64 7.57
CA LYS A 229 8.84 -14.74 8.93
C LYS A 229 9.23 -13.40 9.54
N MET A 230 9.04 -12.27 8.85
CA MET A 230 9.23 -10.95 9.45
C MET A 230 8.36 -10.79 10.71
N ASN A 231 8.94 -10.21 11.76
CA ASN A 231 8.22 -9.99 13.00
C ASN A 231 7.31 -8.76 12.92
N LEU A 232 6.07 -8.92 13.37
CA LEU A 232 5.14 -7.87 13.73
C LEU A 232 4.58 -8.17 15.13
N ILE A 233 4.51 -7.16 15.98
CA ILE A 233 4.03 -7.33 17.36
C ILE A 233 2.55 -6.96 17.39
N ILE A 234 1.68 -7.95 17.47
CA ILE A 234 0.22 -7.77 17.49
C ILE A 234 -0.32 -8.27 18.82
N SER A 235 -1.08 -7.42 19.54
CA SER A 235 -1.72 -7.80 20.79
C SER A 235 -2.80 -8.87 20.56
N LYS A 236 -3.22 -9.55 21.64
CA LYS A 236 -4.37 -10.48 21.59
C LYS A 236 -5.66 -9.82 21.09
N SER A 237 -5.80 -8.51 21.28
CA SER A 237 -6.97 -7.74 20.81
C SER A 237 -6.88 -7.29 19.35
N GLY A 238 -5.77 -7.55 18.66
CA GLY A 238 -5.54 -7.17 17.26
C GLY A 238 -4.89 -5.80 17.07
N ILE A 239 -4.34 -5.18 18.13
CA ILE A 239 -3.62 -3.91 18.01
C ILE A 239 -2.18 -4.17 17.61
N ILE A 240 -1.73 -3.55 16.52
CA ILE A 240 -0.36 -3.60 16.04
C ILE A 240 0.46 -2.59 16.85
N SER A 241 1.50 -3.07 17.51
CA SER A 241 2.47 -2.25 18.25
C SER A 241 3.29 -1.41 17.28
N GLN A 242 3.55 -0.14 17.59
CA GLN A 242 4.36 0.72 16.73
C GLN A 242 5.80 0.21 16.61
N PHE A 243 6.38 -0.27 17.71
CA PHE A 243 7.69 -0.92 17.78
C PHE A 243 7.78 -1.86 18.99
N LYS A 244 8.87 -2.62 19.11
CA LYS A 244 9.13 -3.48 20.27
C LYS A 244 9.28 -2.67 21.55
N GLY A 245 8.39 -2.90 22.51
CA GLY A 245 8.37 -2.20 23.80
C GLY A 245 7.35 -1.05 23.90
N TYR A 246 6.75 -0.61 22.78
CA TYR A 246 5.81 0.52 22.76
C TYR A 246 4.63 0.38 23.73
N PHE A 247 4.04 -0.82 23.87
CA PHE A 247 2.92 -1.02 24.79
C PHE A 247 3.27 -0.79 26.27
N LYS A 248 4.56 -0.83 26.64
CA LYS A 248 5.05 -0.59 28.00
C LYS A 248 5.24 0.89 28.34
N LEU A 249 5.16 1.79 27.35
CA LEU A 249 5.28 3.23 27.56
C LEU A 249 4.08 3.78 28.35
N LYS A 250 4.27 4.91 29.01
CA LYS A 250 3.23 5.58 29.81
C LYS A 250 2.15 6.17 28.91
N GLU A 251 0.90 6.19 29.35
CA GLU A 251 -0.11 7.01 28.66
C GLU A 251 0.11 8.50 28.98
N LEU A 252 -0.15 9.37 28.00
CA LEU A 252 -0.12 10.82 28.22
C LEU A 252 -1.49 11.32 28.70
N ASN A 253 -1.52 12.24 29.66
CA ASN A 253 -2.75 12.91 30.06
C ASN A 253 -3.12 14.01 29.04
N TRP A 254 -3.68 13.59 27.90
CA TRP A 254 -4.03 14.47 26.78
C TRP A 254 -4.95 15.63 27.19
N LYS A 255 -5.93 15.38 28.08
CA LYS A 255 -6.86 16.43 28.53
C LYS A 255 -6.13 17.54 29.29
N ALA A 256 -5.21 17.18 30.18
CA ALA A 256 -4.42 18.15 30.94
C ALA A 256 -3.51 18.98 30.03
N TYR A 257 -2.81 18.35 29.09
CA TYR A 257 -1.94 19.07 28.15
C TYR A 257 -2.72 20.00 27.22
N LYS A 258 -3.87 19.56 26.69
CA LYS A 258 -4.75 20.43 25.88
C LYS A 258 -5.25 21.64 26.69
N LYS A 259 -5.66 21.45 27.94
CA LYS A 259 -6.09 22.55 28.82
C LYS A 259 -4.96 23.54 29.11
N LYS A 260 -3.73 23.04 29.32
CA LYS A 260 -2.58 23.87 29.70
C LYS A 260 -1.97 24.65 28.51
N TYR A 261 -1.87 24.03 27.35
CA TYR A 261 -1.13 24.59 26.20
C TYR A 261 -2.01 25.00 25.03
N GLY A 262 -3.26 24.52 24.95
CA GLY A 262 -4.13 24.69 23.79
C GLY A 262 -3.61 23.88 22.59
N ASN A 263 -2.58 24.40 21.91
CA ASN A 263 -1.90 23.73 20.81
C ASN A 263 -0.91 22.68 21.33
N ILE A 264 -1.21 21.42 21.06
CA ILE A 264 -0.40 20.27 21.48
C ILE A 264 0.38 19.63 20.32
N HIS A 265 0.42 20.25 19.14
CA HIS A 265 1.06 19.64 17.96
C HIS A 265 2.52 19.27 18.21
N ARG A 266 3.28 20.15 18.87
CA ARG A 266 4.69 19.96 19.23
C ARG A 266 4.89 19.41 20.64
N MET A 267 4.26 18.25 20.92
CA MET A 267 4.43 17.55 22.20
C MET A 267 5.89 17.24 22.50
N ASP A 268 6.74 17.04 21.49
CA ASP A 268 8.18 16.89 21.67
C ASP A 268 8.82 18.06 22.39
N ARG A 269 8.53 19.29 21.95
CA ARG A 269 9.07 20.51 22.55
C ARG A 269 8.48 20.76 23.93
N ILE A 270 7.17 20.53 24.09
CA ILE A 270 6.45 20.68 25.36
C ILE A 270 7.00 19.74 26.43
N LEU A 271 7.14 18.45 26.13
CA LEU A 271 7.65 17.46 27.09
C LEU A 271 9.11 17.76 27.45
N LYS A 272 9.96 18.05 26.46
CA LYS A 272 11.37 18.41 26.69
C LYS A 272 11.49 19.65 27.58
N ALA A 273 10.63 20.66 27.39
CA ALA A 273 10.60 21.87 28.24
C ALA A 273 10.16 21.58 29.68
N GLU A 274 9.33 20.56 29.91
CA GLU A 274 8.97 20.07 31.25
C GLU A 274 9.99 19.07 31.84
N GLY A 275 11.15 18.87 31.21
CA GLY A 275 12.17 17.91 31.65
C GLY A 275 11.79 16.44 31.42
N LYS A 276 10.81 16.17 30.57
CA LYS A 276 10.33 14.83 30.21
C LYS A 276 10.79 14.44 28.82
N SER A 277 10.82 13.14 28.53
CA SER A 277 11.11 12.66 27.16
C SER A 277 9.85 12.11 26.48
N PRO A 278 9.57 12.47 25.22
CA PRO A 278 8.51 11.83 24.43
C PRO A 278 8.67 10.31 24.33
N ASN A 279 9.92 9.81 24.37
CA ASN A 279 10.24 8.38 24.36
C ASN A 279 9.62 7.60 25.53
N GLU A 280 9.20 8.27 26.61
CA GLU A 280 8.58 7.62 27.77
C GLU A 280 7.07 7.41 27.63
N TYR A 281 6.44 8.05 26.64
CA TYR A 281 4.98 8.13 26.51
C TYR A 281 4.50 7.56 25.20
N LYS A 282 3.28 7.02 25.18
CA LYS A 282 2.57 6.68 23.94
C LYS A 282 2.03 7.94 23.27
N VAL A 283 2.93 8.73 22.69
CA VAL A 283 2.65 9.99 21.99
C VAL A 283 3.29 9.96 20.61
N ALA A 284 2.50 10.18 19.56
CA ALA A 284 2.98 10.16 18.19
C ALA A 284 2.87 11.53 17.53
N LYS A 285 3.89 11.92 16.76
CA LYS A 285 3.90 13.13 15.91
C LYS A 285 2.87 13.03 14.80
N GLN A 286 2.78 11.86 14.18
CA GLN A 286 2.03 11.61 12.96
C GLN A 286 1.68 10.13 12.84
N ALA A 287 0.95 9.76 11.79
CA ALA A 287 0.65 8.36 11.51
C ALA A 287 1.94 7.54 11.31
N ASP A 288 2.08 6.44 12.06
CA ASP A 288 3.16 5.44 11.93
C ASP A 288 2.57 4.09 11.48
N VAL A 289 1.99 3.30 12.41
CA VAL A 289 1.24 2.07 12.07
C VAL A 289 0.14 2.35 11.04
N LEU A 290 -0.54 3.48 11.18
CA LEU A 290 -1.63 3.88 10.29
C LEU A 290 -1.18 4.17 8.86
N MET A 291 0.11 4.43 8.62
CA MET A 291 0.64 4.57 7.25
C MET A 291 0.52 3.27 6.44
N MET A 292 0.54 2.10 7.10
CA MET A 292 0.31 0.82 6.40
C MET A 292 -1.06 0.82 5.71
N PHE A 293 -2.09 1.26 6.42
CA PHE A 293 -3.48 1.35 5.93
C PHE A 293 -3.69 2.49 4.94
N TYR A 294 -2.84 3.52 4.98
CA TYR A 294 -2.87 4.61 4.02
C TYR A 294 -2.31 4.19 2.66
N LEU A 295 -1.20 3.44 2.66
CA LEU A 295 -0.49 3.04 1.45
C LEU A 295 -1.07 1.78 0.79
N PHE A 296 -1.61 0.85 1.57
CA PHE A 296 -2.04 -0.44 1.05
C PHE A 296 -3.53 -0.71 1.31
N PRO A 297 -4.25 -1.28 0.33
CA PRO A 297 -5.62 -1.71 0.55
C PRO A 297 -5.68 -2.84 1.59
N LEU A 298 -6.84 -2.99 2.26
CA LEU A 298 -7.01 -4.01 3.29
C LEU A 298 -6.80 -5.43 2.79
N SER A 299 -7.06 -5.70 1.50
CA SER A 299 -6.78 -6.99 0.86
C SER A 299 -5.28 -7.32 0.88
N GLU A 300 -4.42 -6.35 0.62
CA GLU A 300 -2.96 -6.52 0.66
C GLU A 300 -2.47 -6.67 2.10
N ILE A 301 -3.02 -5.91 3.04
CA ILE A 301 -2.69 -6.06 4.47
C ILE A 301 -3.09 -7.45 4.97
N LYS A 302 -4.28 -7.93 4.58
CA LYS A 302 -4.73 -9.31 4.84
C LYS A 302 -3.77 -10.33 4.26
N PHE A 303 -3.35 -10.17 3.01
CA PHE A 303 -2.38 -11.05 2.35
C PHE A 303 -1.09 -11.14 3.16
N ILE A 304 -0.49 -9.99 3.48
CA ILE A 304 0.80 -9.91 4.17
C ILE A 304 0.70 -10.49 5.59
N LEU A 305 -0.32 -10.12 6.37
CA LEU A 305 -0.48 -10.62 7.73
C LEU A 305 -0.62 -12.14 7.76
N LYS A 306 -1.45 -12.71 6.89
CA LYS A 306 -1.61 -14.16 6.81
C LYS A 306 -0.35 -14.85 6.33
N ARG A 307 0.36 -14.28 5.34
CA ARG A 307 1.63 -14.80 4.85
C ARG A 307 2.71 -14.83 5.94
N LEU A 308 2.69 -13.86 6.86
CA LEU A 308 3.56 -13.79 8.04
C LEU A 308 3.14 -14.70 9.22
N GLY A 309 2.06 -15.46 9.05
CA GLY A 309 1.51 -16.35 10.07
C GLY A 309 0.65 -15.67 11.13
N TYR A 310 0.15 -14.45 10.88
CA TYR A 310 -0.76 -13.75 11.78
C TYR A 310 -2.22 -13.92 11.37
N LYS A 311 -3.12 -13.98 12.36
CA LYS A 311 -4.55 -13.97 12.11
C LYS A 311 -4.99 -12.60 11.61
N PHE A 312 -5.88 -12.58 10.63
CA PHE A 312 -6.48 -11.35 10.13
C PHE A 312 -7.88 -11.17 10.71
N ASP A 313 -8.02 -10.18 11.58
CA ASP A 313 -9.32 -9.72 12.10
C ASP A 313 -9.90 -8.68 11.13
N ARG A 314 -11.15 -8.83 10.70
CA ARG A 314 -11.82 -7.85 9.83
C ARG A 314 -11.91 -6.46 10.48
N GLU A 315 -11.93 -6.39 11.81
CA GLU A 315 -11.95 -5.14 12.57
C GLU A 315 -10.55 -4.57 12.84
N ILE A 316 -9.48 -5.22 12.36
CA ILE A 316 -8.09 -4.81 12.65
C ILE A 316 -7.84 -3.36 12.28
N PHE A 317 -8.39 -2.89 11.15
CA PHE A 317 -8.24 -1.51 10.71
C PHE A 317 -8.89 -0.55 11.71
N ARG A 318 -10.18 -0.72 12.02
CA ARG A 318 -10.90 0.14 12.96
C ARG A 318 -10.24 0.16 14.33
N LYS A 319 -9.87 -1.00 14.86
CA LYS A 319 -9.22 -1.13 16.17
C LYS A 319 -7.90 -0.37 16.22
N ASN A 320 -7.07 -0.49 15.18
CA ASN A 320 -5.80 0.24 15.10
C ASN A 320 -6.01 1.74 14.86
N TYR A 321 -6.95 2.14 14.00
CA TYR A 321 -7.32 3.54 13.81
C TYR A 321 -7.68 4.19 15.15
N GLU A 322 -8.64 3.60 15.86
CA GLU A 322 -9.13 4.08 17.15
C GLU A 322 -8.07 4.12 18.25
N TYR A 323 -7.14 3.17 18.22
CA TYR A 323 -6.07 3.09 19.21
C TYR A 323 -5.00 4.15 18.97
N HIS A 324 -4.55 4.31 17.72
CA HIS A 324 -3.41 5.17 17.37
C HIS A 324 -3.82 6.65 17.22
N ILE A 325 -5.01 6.94 16.69
CA ILE A 325 -5.47 8.35 16.54
C ILE A 325 -5.55 9.06 17.90
N ARG A 326 -6.02 8.37 18.94
CA ARG A 326 -6.10 8.91 20.32
C ARG A 326 -4.74 9.24 20.94
N ARG A 327 -3.65 8.78 20.32
CA ARG A 327 -2.27 8.97 20.77
C ARG A 327 -1.45 9.85 19.84
N THR A 328 -2.08 10.45 18.83
CA THR A 328 -1.40 11.27 17.82
C THR A 328 -1.65 12.75 18.09
N SER A 329 -0.59 13.56 18.17
CA SER A 329 -0.67 15.00 18.39
C SER A 329 -0.88 15.81 17.10
N HIS A 330 -0.65 15.17 15.95
CA HIS A 330 -0.66 15.80 14.63
C HIS A 330 0.39 16.93 14.49
N GLY A 331 1.58 16.69 15.04
CA GLY A 331 2.76 17.57 14.94
C GLY A 331 3.29 17.77 13.52
N SER A 332 2.86 16.92 12.58
CA SER A 332 3.10 17.09 11.15
C SER A 332 1.79 17.32 10.42
N THR A 333 1.78 18.28 9.49
CA THR A 333 0.64 18.55 8.61
C THR A 333 0.28 17.33 7.74
N LEU A 334 1.26 16.51 7.37
CA LEU A 334 1.02 15.23 6.66
C LEU A 334 0.13 14.27 7.46
N SER A 335 0.15 14.35 8.79
CA SER A 335 -0.70 13.52 9.64
C SER A 335 -2.17 13.73 9.32
N LYS A 336 -2.60 14.97 9.06
CA LYS A 336 -4.00 15.31 8.79
C LYS A 336 -4.47 14.70 7.47
N VAL A 337 -3.59 14.66 6.46
CA VAL A 337 -3.87 14.03 5.16
C VAL A 337 -4.17 12.54 5.31
N VAL A 338 -3.32 11.85 6.08
CA VAL A 338 -3.47 10.41 6.34
C VAL A 338 -4.78 10.12 7.06
N HIS A 339 -5.05 10.83 8.16
CA HIS A 339 -6.23 10.58 8.98
C HIS A 339 -7.54 10.93 8.27
N SER A 340 -7.55 11.95 7.41
CA SER A 340 -8.69 12.27 6.53
C SER A 340 -9.04 11.08 5.62
N TYR A 341 -8.05 10.51 4.93
CA TYR A 341 -8.30 9.36 4.07
C TYR A 341 -8.75 8.13 4.86
N LEU A 342 -8.10 7.83 5.99
CA LEU A 342 -8.47 6.67 6.80
C LEU A 342 -9.87 6.82 7.44
N ALA A 343 -10.27 8.02 7.86
CA ALA A 343 -11.64 8.29 8.31
C ALA A 343 -12.67 7.99 7.21
N SER A 344 -12.32 8.23 5.94
CA SER A 344 -13.21 7.96 4.79
C SER A 344 -13.46 6.47 4.61
N LEU A 345 -12.46 5.64 4.86
CA LEU A 345 -12.58 4.18 4.86
C LEU A 345 -13.51 3.67 5.98
N LEU A 346 -13.72 4.46 7.03
CA LEU A 346 -14.67 4.15 8.12
C LEU A 346 -16.06 4.76 7.90
N ASN A 347 -16.32 5.36 6.73
CA ASN A 347 -17.55 6.10 6.41
C ASN A 347 -17.87 7.25 7.40
N ARG A 348 -16.84 7.91 7.95
CA ARG A 348 -17.00 9.03 8.90
C ARG A 348 -16.99 10.37 8.20
N GLY A 349 -18.01 10.63 7.38
CA GLY A 349 -18.05 11.79 6.47
C GLY A 349 -17.75 13.13 7.15
N ASP A 350 -18.32 13.39 8.33
CA ASP A 350 -18.09 14.63 9.08
C ASP A 350 -16.62 14.74 9.55
N GLU A 351 -16.05 13.65 10.08
CA GLU A 351 -14.63 13.61 10.48
C GLU A 351 -13.69 13.82 9.27
N VAL A 352 -14.02 13.24 8.10
CA VAL A 352 -13.25 13.46 6.86
C VAL A 352 -13.28 14.93 6.47
N TRP A 353 -14.44 15.58 6.58
CA TRP A 353 -14.63 16.98 6.22
C TRP A 353 -13.84 17.91 7.14
N ASP A 354 -13.88 17.69 8.45
CA ASP A 354 -13.10 18.45 9.42
C ASP A 354 -11.60 18.33 9.14
N TRP A 355 -11.10 17.11 8.92
CA TRP A 355 -9.70 16.90 8.55
C TRP A 355 -9.34 17.57 7.22
N TYR A 356 -10.24 17.53 6.24
CA TYR A 356 -10.01 18.13 4.94
C TYR A 356 -9.93 19.66 5.03
N LEU A 357 -10.79 20.29 5.82
CA LEU A 357 -10.73 21.73 6.08
C LEU A 357 -9.42 22.11 6.77
N ASP A 358 -8.98 21.33 7.77
CA ASP A 358 -7.69 21.56 8.43
C ASP A 358 -6.50 21.43 7.48
N VAL A 359 -6.56 20.49 6.53
CA VAL A 359 -5.56 20.33 5.47
C VAL A 359 -5.55 21.58 4.55
N LEU A 360 -6.72 22.04 4.10
CA LEU A 360 -6.82 23.23 3.23
C LEU A 360 -6.34 24.51 3.92
N LYS A 361 -6.64 24.65 5.21
CA LYS A 361 -6.25 25.81 6.02
C LYS A 361 -4.75 25.84 6.34
N SER A 362 -4.04 24.71 6.19
CA SER A 362 -2.71 24.53 6.78
C SER A 362 -1.70 25.61 6.39
N ASP A 363 -1.50 25.85 5.09
CA ASP A 363 -0.61 26.92 4.60
C ASP A 363 -1.30 28.29 4.65
N ILE A 364 -2.56 28.39 4.24
CA ILE A 364 -3.30 29.67 4.12
C ILE A 364 -3.37 30.43 5.46
N TYR A 365 -3.58 29.72 6.56
CA TYR A 365 -3.72 30.32 7.90
C TYR A 365 -2.57 29.95 8.85
N ASP A 366 -1.49 29.35 8.33
CA ASP A 366 -0.31 28.93 9.11
C ASP A 366 -0.68 28.17 10.41
N THR A 367 -1.47 27.11 10.27
CA THR A 367 -2.10 26.41 11.43
C THR A 367 -1.10 25.80 12.42
N GLN A 368 0.17 25.62 12.03
CA GLN A 368 1.23 25.14 12.92
C GLN A 368 1.94 26.26 13.68
N GLY A 369 1.77 27.52 13.25
CA GLY A 369 2.39 28.71 13.83
C GLY A 369 3.87 28.85 13.45
N GLY A 370 4.15 29.80 12.56
CA GLY A 370 5.48 30.22 12.16
C GLY A 370 6.17 29.37 11.10
N THR A 371 5.51 28.35 10.54
CA THR A 371 6.16 27.41 9.60
C THR A 371 5.89 27.72 8.14
N THR A 372 4.71 28.25 7.80
CA THR A 372 4.40 28.67 6.43
C THR A 372 5.35 29.76 5.91
N PRO A 373 5.75 30.77 6.72
CA PRO A 373 6.73 31.77 6.26
C PRO A 373 8.08 31.18 5.85
N GLU A 374 8.43 29.99 6.34
CA GLU A 374 9.67 29.29 5.96
C GLU A 374 9.53 28.46 4.67
N GLY A 375 8.30 28.33 4.14
CA GLY A 375 7.96 27.66 2.90
C GLY A 375 6.64 26.87 2.98
N ILE A 376 5.96 26.74 1.85
CA ILE A 376 4.71 25.96 1.72
C ILE A 376 4.90 24.47 2.01
N HIS A 377 3.86 23.75 2.41
CA HIS A 377 3.95 22.31 2.66
C HIS A 377 3.58 21.48 1.42
N THR A 378 4.55 21.16 0.56
CA THR A 378 4.27 20.52 -0.76
C THR A 378 3.54 19.17 -0.63
N GLY A 379 3.88 18.35 0.36
CA GLY A 379 3.17 17.10 0.63
C GLY A 379 1.70 17.31 1.01
N VAL A 380 1.38 18.39 1.73
CA VAL A 380 0.00 18.75 2.10
C VAL A 380 -0.78 19.24 0.88
N MET A 381 -0.15 20.03 0.01
CA MET A 381 -0.77 20.48 -1.24
C MET A 381 -1.13 19.30 -2.15
N GLY A 382 -0.21 18.33 -2.33
CA GLY A 382 -0.52 17.11 -3.05
C GLY A 382 -1.60 16.27 -2.36
N GLY A 383 -1.51 16.16 -1.04
CA GLY A 383 -2.43 15.45 -0.17
C GLY A 383 -3.86 15.98 -0.21
N SER A 384 -4.06 17.30 -0.24
CA SER A 384 -5.39 17.93 -0.26
C SER A 384 -6.17 17.52 -1.52
N ILE A 385 -5.53 17.59 -2.68
CA ILE A 385 -6.14 17.17 -3.95
C ILE A 385 -6.41 15.66 -3.94
N ASN A 386 -5.48 14.88 -3.37
CA ASN A 386 -5.65 13.44 -3.25
C ASN A 386 -6.86 13.07 -2.37
N ILE A 387 -7.11 13.77 -1.25
CA ILE A 387 -8.31 13.56 -0.43
C ILE A 387 -9.58 13.82 -1.25
N ALA A 388 -9.63 14.93 -2.01
CA ALA A 388 -10.80 15.25 -2.82
C ALA A 388 -11.11 14.15 -3.86
N ILE A 389 -10.07 13.56 -4.46
CA ILE A 389 -10.21 12.49 -5.46
C ILE A 389 -10.51 11.14 -4.80
N LYS A 390 -9.72 10.71 -3.82
CA LYS A 390 -9.82 9.37 -3.21
C LYS A 390 -10.98 9.26 -2.23
N SER A 391 -11.20 10.27 -1.38
CA SER A 391 -12.17 10.20 -0.28
C SER A 391 -13.57 10.67 -0.71
N PHE A 392 -13.67 11.81 -1.42
CA PHE A 392 -14.98 12.38 -1.78
C PHE A 392 -15.49 11.91 -3.14
N ALA A 393 -14.67 12.02 -4.20
CA ALA A 393 -15.03 11.43 -5.48
C ALA A 393 -14.96 9.88 -5.46
N GLY A 394 -14.24 9.32 -4.49
CA GLY A 394 -14.16 7.88 -4.28
C GLY A 394 -13.27 7.15 -5.27
N VAL A 395 -12.44 7.86 -6.04
CA VAL A 395 -11.66 7.29 -7.14
C VAL A 395 -10.37 6.69 -6.61
N SER A 396 -10.16 5.40 -6.89
CA SER A 396 -8.91 4.69 -6.62
C SER A 396 -8.51 3.81 -7.80
N ILE A 397 -7.20 3.65 -7.98
CA ILE A 397 -6.62 2.73 -8.97
C ILE A 397 -5.89 1.65 -8.17
N GLU A 398 -6.43 0.44 -8.19
CA GLU A 398 -5.89 -0.70 -7.45
C GLU A 398 -5.70 -1.87 -8.41
N GLU A 399 -4.50 -2.45 -8.47
CA GLU A 399 -4.19 -3.58 -9.37
C GLU A 399 -4.70 -3.35 -10.80
N SER A 400 -4.46 -2.15 -11.32
CA SER A 400 -4.84 -1.81 -12.69
C SER A 400 -6.36 -1.73 -12.92
N ARG A 401 -7.16 -1.66 -11.86
CA ARG A 401 -8.62 -1.50 -11.90
C ARG A 401 -9.03 -0.13 -11.37
N ILE A 402 -9.99 0.50 -12.03
CA ILE A 402 -10.57 1.76 -11.58
C ILE A 402 -11.75 1.45 -10.66
N ARG A 403 -11.70 1.97 -9.45
CA ARG A 403 -12.79 1.90 -8.47
C ARG A 403 -13.31 3.29 -8.16
N ILE A 404 -14.62 3.42 -8.01
CA ILE A 404 -15.31 4.68 -7.73
C ILE A 404 -16.37 4.45 -6.65
N ASN A 405 -16.11 4.95 -5.45
CA ASN A 405 -16.98 4.85 -4.28
C ASN A 405 -17.33 6.26 -3.75
N PRO A 406 -18.22 7.02 -4.42
CA PRO A 406 -18.46 8.42 -4.07
C PRO A 406 -18.97 8.60 -2.64
N ASN A 407 -18.48 9.66 -1.99
CA ASN A 407 -18.93 10.12 -0.68
C ASN A 407 -18.82 11.64 -0.61
N LEU A 408 -19.57 12.35 -1.45
CA LEU A 408 -19.50 13.81 -1.52
C LEU A 408 -20.01 14.46 -0.22
N PRO A 409 -19.36 15.53 0.27
CA PRO A 409 -19.92 16.38 1.31
C PRO A 409 -21.30 16.90 0.90
N LYS A 410 -22.21 17.07 1.87
CA LYS A 410 -23.62 17.44 1.61
C LYS A 410 -23.77 18.74 0.82
N ASP A 411 -22.83 19.68 1.01
CA ASP A 411 -22.87 21.00 0.39
C ASP A 411 -22.26 21.03 -1.03
N TRP A 412 -21.69 19.92 -1.51
CA TRP A 412 -21.07 19.85 -2.83
C TRP A 412 -22.08 19.43 -3.90
N TYR A 413 -22.45 20.35 -4.79
CA TYR A 413 -23.31 20.03 -5.93
C TYR A 413 -22.70 18.98 -6.87
N ASN A 414 -21.41 19.12 -7.20
CA ASN A 414 -20.65 18.15 -7.97
C ASN A 414 -19.13 18.36 -7.79
N ILE A 415 -18.35 17.32 -8.13
CA ILE A 415 -16.91 17.41 -8.39
C ILE A 415 -16.62 16.92 -9.81
N LYS A 416 -15.77 17.64 -10.54
CA LYS A 416 -15.36 17.31 -11.91
C LYS A 416 -13.86 17.37 -12.05
N PHE A 417 -13.28 16.34 -12.66
CA PHE A 417 -11.86 16.33 -12.97
C PHE A 417 -11.54 15.35 -14.11
N ARG A 418 -10.32 15.48 -14.62
CA ARG A 418 -9.70 14.54 -15.55
C ARG A 418 -8.55 13.84 -14.85
N PHE A 419 -8.37 12.56 -15.13
CA PHE A 419 -7.19 11.80 -14.74
C PHE A 419 -6.73 10.84 -15.84
N MET A 420 -5.53 10.30 -15.70
CA MET A 420 -4.89 9.31 -16.56
C MET A 420 -4.84 7.98 -15.82
N CYS A 421 -5.22 6.90 -16.49
CA CYS A 421 -5.03 5.54 -16.00
C CYS A 421 -4.58 4.68 -17.18
N GLN A 422 -3.39 4.07 -17.10
CA GLN A 422 -2.85 3.18 -18.14
C GLN A 422 -2.84 3.82 -19.55
N GLY A 423 -2.52 5.11 -19.62
CA GLY A 423 -2.52 5.86 -20.87
C GLY A 423 -3.89 6.33 -21.37
N TYR A 424 -4.98 6.05 -20.65
CA TYR A 424 -6.33 6.54 -20.97
C TYR A 424 -6.65 7.83 -20.21
N PRO A 425 -6.93 8.94 -20.91
CA PRO A 425 -7.57 10.09 -20.29
C PRO A 425 -9.02 9.76 -19.94
N ILE A 426 -9.39 10.00 -18.69
CA ILE A 426 -10.72 9.74 -18.15
C ILE A 426 -11.25 11.04 -17.55
N PHE A 427 -12.44 11.43 -17.98
CA PHE A 427 -13.17 12.57 -17.46
C PHE A 427 -14.30 12.04 -16.59
N ILE A 428 -14.40 12.58 -15.38
CA ILE A 428 -15.41 12.18 -14.41
C ILE A 428 -16.11 13.40 -13.84
N SER A 429 -17.43 13.28 -13.69
CA SER A 429 -18.28 14.19 -12.93
C SER A 429 -19.09 13.36 -11.94
N VAL A 430 -18.98 13.68 -10.66
CA VAL A 430 -19.72 13.00 -9.59
C VAL A 430 -20.68 14.00 -8.97
N THR A 431 -21.95 13.61 -8.83
CA THR A 431 -22.97 14.31 -8.04
C THR A 431 -23.53 13.36 -6.98
N HIS A 432 -24.39 13.83 -6.08
CA HIS A 432 -25.07 12.97 -5.12
C HIS A 432 -25.97 11.89 -5.77
N ARG A 433 -26.39 12.08 -7.03
CA ARG A 433 -27.37 11.21 -7.71
C ARG A 433 -26.79 10.46 -8.90
N GLN A 434 -25.67 10.90 -9.46
CA GLN A 434 -25.16 10.36 -10.72
C GLN A 434 -23.64 10.49 -10.83
N ILE A 435 -23.01 9.49 -11.45
CA ILE A 435 -21.65 9.59 -11.98
C ILE A 435 -21.74 9.69 -13.50
N THR A 436 -21.05 10.66 -14.09
CA THR A 436 -20.81 10.75 -15.53
C THR A 436 -19.35 10.44 -15.81
N ILE A 437 -19.08 9.48 -16.70
CA ILE A 437 -17.73 9.04 -17.07
C ILE A 437 -17.58 9.11 -18.59
N PHE A 438 -16.48 9.68 -19.04
CA PHE A 438 -16.05 9.61 -20.43
C PHE A 438 -14.59 9.16 -20.50
N ILE A 439 -14.35 8.05 -21.19
CA ILE A 439 -13.01 7.48 -21.38
C ILE A 439 -12.55 7.81 -22.78
N GLN A 440 -11.49 8.59 -22.90
CA GLN A 440 -10.89 8.93 -24.18
C GLN A 440 -10.07 7.72 -24.68
N GLY A 441 -10.56 7.04 -25.73
CA GLY A 441 -9.86 5.93 -26.38
C GLY A 441 -9.15 6.35 -27.69
N LYS A 442 -8.15 5.56 -28.12
CA LYS A 442 -7.53 5.68 -29.45
C LYS A 442 -8.50 5.22 -30.55
N LYS A 443 -8.30 5.66 -31.82
CA LYS A 443 -9.25 5.37 -32.93
C LYS A 443 -9.42 3.88 -33.20
N SER A 444 -8.38 3.11 -32.97
CA SER A 444 -8.35 1.66 -33.14
C SER A 444 -8.88 0.86 -31.95
N GLN A 445 -9.30 1.51 -30.85
CA GLN A 445 -9.61 0.82 -29.61
C GLN A 445 -11.11 0.85 -29.29
N ILE A 446 -11.73 -0.32 -29.39
CA ILE A 446 -13.18 -0.53 -29.22
C ILE A 446 -13.50 -1.29 -27.92
N PHE A 447 -12.50 -1.86 -27.23
CA PHE A 447 -12.74 -2.67 -26.04
C PHE A 447 -13.22 -1.83 -24.84
N PRO A 448 -14.20 -2.32 -24.05
CA PRO A 448 -14.69 -1.63 -22.87
C PRO A 448 -13.66 -1.69 -21.74
N VAL A 449 -13.57 -0.62 -20.95
CA VAL A 449 -12.71 -0.52 -19.78
C VAL A 449 -13.50 -0.91 -18.53
N PRO A 450 -13.05 -1.89 -17.73
CA PRO A 450 -13.74 -2.28 -16.51
C PRO A 450 -13.58 -1.20 -15.44
N VAL A 451 -14.71 -0.67 -14.97
CA VAL A 451 -14.80 0.29 -13.87
C VAL A 451 -15.71 -0.28 -12.79
N PHE A 452 -15.23 -0.34 -11.56
CA PHE A 452 -16.00 -0.80 -10.42
C PHE A 452 -16.63 0.41 -9.72
N ILE A 453 -17.94 0.46 -9.64
CA ILE A 453 -18.68 1.51 -8.93
C ILE A 453 -19.33 0.86 -7.72
N TYR A 454 -18.87 1.24 -6.53
CA TYR A 454 -19.06 0.43 -5.33
C TYR A 454 -18.53 -1.00 -5.57
N GLU A 455 -19.39 -2.01 -5.41
CA GLU A 455 -19.04 -3.42 -5.62
C GLU A 455 -19.37 -3.89 -7.05
N GLN A 456 -20.04 -3.06 -7.86
CA GLN A 456 -20.51 -3.48 -9.18
C GLN A 456 -19.49 -3.16 -10.27
N ARG A 457 -19.13 -4.17 -11.07
CA ARG A 457 -18.39 -3.98 -12.33
C ARG A 457 -19.29 -3.35 -13.40
N CYS A 458 -18.79 -2.31 -14.04
CA CYS A 458 -19.36 -1.65 -15.21
C CYS A 458 -18.31 -1.62 -16.32
N ASP A 459 -18.56 -2.30 -17.43
CA ASP A 459 -17.68 -2.28 -18.60
C ASP A 459 -18.04 -1.08 -19.48
N LEU A 460 -17.18 -0.05 -19.47
CA LEU A 460 -17.47 1.23 -20.10
C LEU A 460 -16.79 1.34 -21.46
N GLU A 461 -17.60 1.52 -22.51
CA GLU A 461 -17.10 1.79 -23.87
C GLU A 461 -16.30 3.09 -23.93
N CYS A 462 -15.16 3.07 -24.61
CA CYS A 462 -14.40 4.28 -24.92
C CYS A 462 -15.23 5.22 -25.82
N ARG A 463 -14.98 6.54 -25.71
CA ARG A 463 -15.56 7.59 -26.56
C ARG A 463 -17.08 7.77 -26.45
N LYS A 464 -17.68 7.18 -25.42
CA LYS A 464 -19.08 7.34 -25.08
C LYS A 464 -19.19 7.94 -23.69
N ILE A 465 -20.20 8.78 -23.51
CA ILE A 465 -20.54 9.32 -22.19
C ILE A 465 -21.43 8.31 -21.49
N HIS A 466 -20.99 7.82 -20.35
CA HIS A 466 -21.74 6.90 -19.50
C HIS A 466 -22.31 7.67 -18.31
N LYS A 467 -23.63 7.62 -18.12
CA LYS A 467 -24.34 8.23 -17.00
C LYS A 467 -24.90 7.13 -16.11
N ILE A 468 -24.49 7.09 -14.85
CA ILE A 468 -24.76 5.99 -13.92
C ILE A 468 -25.45 6.55 -12.68
N SER A 469 -26.69 6.14 -12.42
CA SER A 469 -27.46 6.60 -11.24
C SER A 469 -26.99 5.94 -9.93
N LEU A 470 -26.98 6.71 -8.85
CA LEU A 470 -26.56 6.31 -7.50
C LEU A 470 -27.74 5.99 -6.56
N GLU A 471 -28.97 6.38 -6.92
CA GLU A 471 -30.15 6.43 -6.02
C GLU A 471 -30.60 5.07 -5.45
N ARG A 472 -30.24 3.94 -6.09
CA ARG A 472 -30.56 2.58 -5.58
C ARG A 472 -29.43 1.88 -4.82
N LYS A 473 -28.21 2.44 -4.80
CA LYS A 473 -27.00 1.68 -4.41
C LYS A 473 -26.38 2.08 -3.08
N ALA A 474 -26.74 3.26 -2.53
CA ALA A 474 -26.22 3.75 -1.25
C ALA A 474 -26.78 2.97 -0.03
N MET A 475 -28.06 2.57 -0.02
CA MET A 475 -28.70 1.96 1.16
C MET A 475 -28.12 0.58 1.55
N ILE A 476 -27.62 -0.21 0.59
CA ILE A 476 -27.11 -1.56 0.87
C ILE A 476 -25.68 -1.52 1.46
N THR A 477 -24.94 -0.43 1.25
CA THR A 477 -23.50 -0.34 1.55
C THR A 477 -23.21 0.28 2.93
N MET A 478 -24.11 1.12 3.46
CA MET A 478 -23.85 1.94 4.66
C MET A 478 -23.87 1.19 6.01
N GLN A 479 -24.35 -0.05 6.09
CA GLN A 479 -24.52 -0.75 7.38
C GLN A 479 -23.31 -1.58 7.89
N GLY A 480 -22.13 -1.55 7.23
CA GLY A 480 -21.01 -2.43 7.63
C GLY A 480 -19.61 -1.96 7.24
N GLY A 481 -19.31 -0.67 7.44
CA GLY A 481 -18.22 0.08 6.81
C GLY A 481 -16.81 -0.52 6.75
N VAL A 482 -16.44 -1.46 7.64
CA VAL A 482 -15.13 -2.14 7.60
C VAL A 482 -15.21 -3.57 7.08
N GLN A 483 -16.29 -4.30 7.39
CA GLN A 483 -16.51 -5.67 6.92
C GLN A 483 -16.59 -5.78 5.39
N LYS A 484 -17.03 -4.72 4.69
CA LYS A 484 -17.20 -4.71 3.23
C LYS A 484 -15.97 -4.29 2.42
N MET A 485 -14.89 -3.83 3.06
CA MET A 485 -13.67 -3.41 2.35
C MET A 485 -12.74 -4.55 1.96
N VAL A 486 -12.98 -5.77 2.45
CA VAL A 486 -12.18 -6.96 2.11
C VAL A 486 -12.97 -7.76 1.08
N GLN A 487 -12.73 -7.49 -0.20
CA GLN A 487 -13.34 -8.22 -1.30
C GLN A 487 -12.64 -9.58 -1.47
N GLU A 488 -13.40 -10.67 -1.48
CA GLU A 488 -12.81 -12.00 -1.67
C GLU A 488 -12.28 -12.19 -3.10
N ARG A 489 -11.13 -12.86 -3.20
CA ARG A 489 -10.44 -13.09 -4.47
C ARG A 489 -10.51 -14.56 -4.90
N ILE A 490 -10.87 -14.79 -6.15
CA ILE A 490 -11.02 -16.12 -6.74
C ILE A 490 -9.98 -16.29 -7.85
N LEU A 491 -9.26 -17.41 -7.85
CA LEU A 491 -8.37 -17.78 -8.94
C LEU A 491 -9.04 -18.85 -9.82
N ILE A 492 -9.30 -18.51 -11.08
CA ILE A 492 -9.75 -19.47 -12.09
C ILE A 492 -8.53 -20.03 -12.80
N ILE A 493 -8.42 -21.35 -12.86
CA ILE A 493 -7.31 -22.05 -13.51
C ILE A 493 -7.90 -22.96 -14.59
N ASP A 494 -7.78 -22.55 -15.85
CA ASP A 494 -8.39 -23.27 -16.97
C ASP A 494 -7.58 -23.08 -18.25
N GLY A 495 -7.21 -24.17 -18.92
CA GLY A 495 -6.50 -24.11 -20.20
C GLY A 495 -7.40 -23.63 -21.36
N ASP A 496 -8.72 -23.63 -21.15
CA ASP A 496 -9.69 -23.05 -22.09
C ASP A 496 -9.92 -21.57 -21.76
N ILE A 497 -9.21 -20.68 -22.47
CA ILE A 497 -9.22 -19.23 -22.23
C ILE A 497 -10.64 -18.66 -22.30
N SER A 498 -11.44 -19.08 -23.28
CA SER A 498 -12.81 -18.58 -23.46
C SER A 498 -13.69 -18.92 -22.27
N GLN A 499 -13.59 -20.15 -21.75
CA GLN A 499 -14.34 -20.58 -20.56
C GLN A 499 -13.88 -19.84 -19.29
N ALA A 500 -12.56 -19.67 -19.13
CA ALA A 500 -11.99 -18.94 -18.00
C ALA A 500 -12.49 -17.48 -17.97
N VAL A 501 -12.44 -16.81 -19.12
CA VAL A 501 -12.89 -15.42 -19.29
C VAL A 501 -14.39 -15.30 -19.03
N MET A 502 -15.20 -16.25 -19.51
CA MET A 502 -16.65 -16.23 -19.26
C MET A 502 -16.98 -16.37 -17.77
N LEU A 503 -16.31 -17.29 -17.06
CA LEU A 503 -16.50 -17.47 -15.61
C LEU A 503 -15.99 -16.26 -14.82
N LYS A 504 -14.85 -15.71 -15.24
CA LYS A 504 -14.30 -14.47 -14.69
C LYS A 504 -15.33 -13.34 -14.75
N THR A 505 -15.91 -13.09 -15.93
CA THR A 505 -16.92 -12.04 -16.10
C THR A 505 -18.12 -12.22 -15.18
N ARG A 506 -18.64 -13.44 -15.02
CA ARG A 506 -19.78 -13.70 -14.11
C ARG A 506 -19.42 -13.52 -12.63
N LEU A 507 -18.23 -13.99 -12.20
CA LEU A 507 -17.78 -13.83 -10.81
C LEU A 507 -17.43 -12.38 -10.47
N GLU A 508 -16.84 -11.63 -11.40
CA GLU A 508 -16.59 -10.20 -11.21
C GLU A 508 -17.89 -9.38 -11.19
N ALA A 509 -18.90 -9.79 -11.96
CA ALA A 509 -20.25 -9.19 -11.87
C ALA A 509 -20.92 -9.46 -10.52
N MET A 510 -20.54 -10.53 -9.81
CA MET A 510 -20.97 -10.81 -8.44
C MET A 510 -20.18 -10.05 -7.37
N GLY A 511 -19.20 -9.23 -7.77
CA GLY A 511 -18.38 -8.45 -6.86
C GLY A 511 -17.21 -9.23 -6.24
N TYR A 512 -16.68 -10.27 -6.89
CA TYR A 512 -15.41 -10.87 -6.50
C TYR A 512 -14.23 -10.25 -7.26
N LEU A 513 -13.05 -10.24 -6.63
CA LEU A 513 -11.79 -10.07 -7.36
C LEU A 513 -11.47 -11.39 -8.07
N VAL A 514 -11.16 -11.36 -9.36
CA VAL A 514 -10.90 -12.61 -10.10
C VAL A 514 -9.64 -12.51 -10.93
N ASP A 515 -8.75 -13.47 -10.70
CA ASP A 515 -7.55 -13.71 -11.49
C ASP A 515 -7.74 -14.98 -12.34
N CYS A 516 -7.08 -15.03 -13.49
CA CYS A 516 -7.06 -16.21 -14.35
C CYS A 516 -5.63 -16.71 -14.53
N ALA A 517 -5.46 -18.02 -14.45
CA ALA A 517 -4.28 -18.71 -14.93
C ALA A 517 -4.66 -19.75 -15.99
N TYR A 518 -3.80 -19.87 -17.01
CA TYR A 518 -4.04 -20.79 -18.13
C TYR A 518 -3.14 -22.03 -18.09
N THR A 519 -2.12 -22.00 -17.24
CA THR A 519 -1.17 -23.10 -17.00
C THR A 519 -0.93 -23.29 -15.50
N GLY A 520 -0.45 -24.47 -15.09
CA GLY A 520 -0.12 -24.73 -13.69
C GLY A 520 0.97 -23.80 -13.13
N ASN A 521 2.01 -23.54 -13.90
CA ASN A 521 3.10 -22.64 -13.50
C ASN A 521 2.61 -21.20 -13.30
N ASN A 522 1.77 -20.70 -14.20
CA ASN A 522 1.16 -19.39 -14.05
C ASN A 522 0.25 -19.31 -12.82
N ALA A 523 -0.53 -20.38 -12.53
CA ALA A 523 -1.34 -20.44 -11.31
C ALA A 523 -0.49 -20.38 -10.04
N LEU A 524 0.63 -21.10 -9.99
CA LEU A 524 1.54 -21.08 -8.84
C LEU A 524 2.19 -19.71 -8.64
N SER A 525 2.54 -19.00 -9.71
CA SER A 525 3.03 -17.62 -9.61
C SER A 525 1.95 -16.69 -9.02
N ILE A 526 0.70 -16.78 -9.49
CA ILE A 526 -0.41 -15.99 -8.93
C ILE A 526 -0.63 -16.31 -7.45
N LEU A 527 -0.64 -17.58 -7.07
CA LEU A 527 -0.79 -17.99 -5.67
C LEU A 527 0.33 -17.44 -4.79
N ARG A 528 1.58 -17.40 -5.29
CA ARG A 528 2.73 -16.82 -4.55
C ARG A 528 2.58 -15.32 -4.31
N THR A 529 1.88 -14.60 -5.19
CA THR A 529 1.89 -13.14 -5.27
C THR A 529 0.57 -12.49 -4.85
N HIS A 530 -0.54 -13.23 -4.84
CA HIS A 530 -1.88 -12.74 -4.54
C HIS A 530 -2.53 -13.54 -3.41
N TRP A 531 -3.36 -12.89 -2.59
CA TRP A 531 -4.22 -13.58 -1.64
C TRP A 531 -5.41 -14.21 -2.37
N ILE A 532 -5.55 -15.53 -2.34
CA ILE A 532 -6.66 -16.23 -2.97
C ILE A 532 -7.58 -16.84 -1.90
N ASP A 533 -8.87 -16.49 -1.96
CA ASP A 533 -9.91 -17.00 -1.08
C ASP A 533 -10.56 -18.29 -1.60
N LEU A 534 -10.52 -18.55 -2.91
CA LEU A 534 -11.09 -19.75 -3.55
C LEU A 534 -10.37 -20.04 -4.88
N ILE A 535 -10.14 -21.31 -5.20
CA ILE A 535 -9.65 -21.74 -6.50
C ILE A 535 -10.78 -22.45 -7.26
N VAL A 536 -10.97 -22.11 -8.53
CA VAL A 536 -11.78 -22.90 -9.47
C VAL A 536 -10.82 -23.52 -10.49
N LEU A 537 -10.61 -24.84 -10.40
CA LEU A 537 -9.54 -25.54 -11.11
C LEU A 537 -10.10 -26.53 -12.14
N SER A 538 -9.73 -26.35 -13.40
CA SER A 538 -9.94 -27.33 -14.46
C SER A 538 -8.98 -28.51 -14.30
N VAL A 539 -9.51 -29.73 -14.39
CA VAL A 539 -8.71 -30.97 -14.43
C VAL A 539 -7.81 -31.01 -15.65
N MET A 540 -8.32 -30.54 -16.78
CA MET A 540 -7.58 -30.46 -18.05
C MET A 540 -6.92 -29.09 -18.12
N LEU A 541 -5.59 -29.07 -17.99
CA LEU A 541 -4.73 -27.91 -18.23
C LEU A 541 -3.78 -28.21 -19.38
N GLN A 542 -3.39 -27.16 -20.11
CA GLN A 542 -2.35 -27.26 -21.13
C GLN A 542 -0.98 -27.03 -20.48
N GLY A 543 0.06 -27.70 -20.99
CA GLY A 543 1.44 -27.60 -20.50
C GLY A 543 1.91 -28.80 -19.69
N GLU A 544 2.98 -28.62 -18.90
CA GLU A 544 3.71 -29.70 -18.20
C GLU A 544 2.96 -30.28 -16.99
N MET A 545 1.95 -29.58 -16.48
CA MET A 545 1.26 -29.91 -15.23
C MET A 545 -0.25 -30.00 -15.45
N SER A 546 -0.82 -31.18 -15.19
CA SER A 546 -2.26 -31.40 -15.16
C SER A 546 -2.92 -30.72 -13.95
N GLY A 547 -4.23 -30.45 -14.02
CA GLY A 547 -4.97 -29.90 -12.88
C GLY A 547 -4.93 -30.80 -11.64
N PHE A 548 -4.81 -32.12 -11.83
CA PHE A 548 -4.63 -33.07 -10.72
C PHE A 548 -3.28 -32.90 -10.00
N GLN A 549 -2.20 -32.74 -10.77
CA GLN A 549 -0.87 -32.50 -10.20
C GLN A 549 -0.85 -31.16 -9.47
N LEU A 550 -1.44 -30.12 -10.06
CA LEU A 550 -1.55 -28.81 -9.43
C LEU A 550 -2.36 -28.87 -8.13
N PHE A 551 -3.50 -29.57 -8.12
CA PHE A 551 -4.29 -29.76 -6.90
C PHE A 551 -3.44 -30.38 -5.77
N LYS A 552 -2.69 -31.43 -6.07
CA LYS A 552 -1.80 -32.08 -5.09
C LYS A 552 -0.69 -31.14 -4.62
N GLU A 553 -0.12 -30.34 -5.52
CA GLU A 553 0.91 -29.36 -5.17
C GLU A 553 0.37 -28.26 -4.25
N VAL A 554 -0.80 -27.70 -4.58
CA VAL A 554 -1.49 -26.69 -3.76
C VAL A 554 -1.80 -27.24 -2.37
N LYS A 555 -2.33 -28.48 -2.27
CA LYS A 555 -2.68 -29.10 -0.99
C LYS A 555 -1.47 -29.54 -0.16
N ARG A 556 -0.31 -29.79 -0.78
CA ARG A 556 0.96 -30.06 -0.07
C ARG A 556 1.68 -28.80 0.40
N ASN A 557 1.36 -27.64 -0.20
CA ASN A 557 2.01 -26.39 0.12
C ASN A 557 1.33 -25.73 1.33
N ASN A 558 2.03 -25.66 2.46
CA ASN A 558 1.53 -25.03 3.70
C ASN A 558 1.03 -23.58 3.53
N GLN A 559 1.40 -22.90 2.44
CA GLN A 559 0.90 -21.55 2.14
C GLN A 559 -0.54 -21.55 1.60
N PHE A 560 -0.92 -22.59 0.85
CA PHE A 560 -2.16 -22.61 0.06
C PHE A 560 -3.06 -23.81 0.36
N CYS A 561 -2.63 -24.73 1.23
CA CYS A 561 -3.34 -25.98 1.50
C CYS A 561 -4.77 -25.76 1.98
N ASP A 562 -4.99 -24.68 2.74
CA ASP A 562 -6.29 -24.32 3.33
C ASP A 562 -7.19 -23.55 2.34
N ILE A 563 -6.72 -23.27 1.13
CA ILE A 563 -7.54 -22.61 0.12
C ILE A 563 -8.55 -23.64 -0.40
N PRO A 564 -9.87 -23.33 -0.34
CA PRO A 564 -10.87 -24.22 -0.89
C PRO A 564 -10.74 -24.30 -2.41
N ILE A 565 -10.97 -25.49 -2.97
CA ILE A 565 -10.83 -25.77 -4.39
C ILE A 565 -12.11 -26.40 -4.93
N ILE A 566 -12.70 -25.74 -5.93
CA ILE A 566 -13.76 -26.28 -6.76
C ILE A 566 -13.14 -26.89 -8.01
N MET A 567 -13.26 -28.20 -8.18
CA MET A 567 -12.76 -28.90 -9.36
C MET A 567 -13.78 -28.91 -10.50
N GLN A 568 -13.29 -28.73 -11.73
CA GLN A 568 -14.10 -28.77 -12.95
C GLN A 568 -13.54 -29.73 -14.00
N THR A 569 -14.39 -30.50 -14.68
CA THR A 569 -13.93 -31.42 -15.73
C THR A 569 -14.98 -31.65 -16.83
N LYS A 570 -14.52 -31.93 -18.06
CA LYS A 570 -15.36 -32.43 -19.16
C LYS A 570 -15.58 -33.96 -19.07
N LYS A 571 -14.80 -34.68 -18.25
CA LYS A 571 -14.82 -36.15 -18.15
C LYS A 571 -15.96 -36.63 -17.24
N ARG A 572 -16.87 -37.44 -17.77
CA ARG A 572 -17.95 -38.09 -17.00
C ARG A 572 -17.37 -39.15 -16.04
N GLY A 573 -18.09 -39.45 -14.97
CA GLY A 573 -17.73 -40.53 -14.02
C GLY A 573 -16.65 -40.19 -12.99
N MET A 574 -16.11 -38.97 -12.96
CA MET A 574 -15.02 -38.60 -12.04
C MET A 574 -15.49 -38.18 -10.63
N LYS A 575 -16.82 -38.09 -10.39
CA LYS A 575 -17.39 -37.47 -9.19
C LYS A 575 -16.97 -38.20 -7.90
N GLU A 576 -17.03 -39.53 -7.90
CA GLU A 576 -16.65 -40.37 -6.75
C GLU A 576 -15.15 -40.25 -6.46
N THR A 577 -14.31 -40.27 -7.51
CA THR A 577 -12.85 -40.08 -7.37
C THR A 577 -12.51 -38.77 -6.65
N PHE A 578 -13.23 -37.69 -6.96
CA PHE A 578 -12.97 -36.39 -6.36
C PHE A 578 -13.51 -36.24 -4.93
N GLN A 579 -14.64 -36.88 -4.60
CA GLN A 579 -15.18 -36.84 -3.23
C GLN A 579 -14.18 -37.38 -2.19
N HIS A 580 -13.37 -38.38 -2.56
CA HIS A 580 -12.35 -38.95 -1.68
C HIS A 580 -11.05 -38.12 -1.61
N MET A 581 -10.87 -37.11 -2.46
CA MET A 581 -9.63 -36.32 -2.56
C MET A 581 -9.62 -35.05 -1.71
N GLY A 582 -10.71 -34.75 -0.98
CA GLY A 582 -10.79 -33.55 -0.15
C GLY A 582 -10.93 -32.26 -0.97
N VAL A 583 -11.60 -32.31 -2.13
CA VAL A 583 -12.03 -31.11 -2.86
C VAL A 583 -13.31 -30.57 -2.23
N ASP A 584 -13.45 -29.26 -2.18
CA ASP A 584 -14.59 -28.61 -1.52
C ASP A 584 -15.88 -28.71 -2.35
N ALA A 585 -15.75 -28.69 -3.69
CA ALA A 585 -16.86 -28.98 -4.59
C ALA A 585 -16.39 -29.48 -5.96
N PHE A 586 -17.31 -30.06 -6.73
CA PHE A 586 -17.05 -30.60 -8.06
C PHE A 586 -18.18 -30.27 -9.04
N PHE A 587 -17.81 -29.85 -10.25
CA PHE A 587 -18.76 -29.51 -11.33
C PHE A 587 -18.34 -30.08 -12.69
N ALA A 588 -19.30 -30.60 -13.45
CA ALA A 588 -19.07 -31.02 -14.84
C ALA A 588 -19.13 -29.80 -15.80
N LYS A 589 -18.28 -29.81 -16.84
CA LYS A 589 -18.30 -28.86 -17.97
C LYS A 589 -19.14 -29.44 -19.14
N PRO A 590 -19.74 -28.60 -20.02
CA PRO A 590 -19.73 -27.14 -20.05
C PRO A 590 -20.82 -26.55 -19.12
N TYR A 591 -21.05 -25.25 -19.23
CA TYR A 591 -22.08 -24.46 -18.52
C TYR A 591 -21.67 -23.99 -17.12
N ILE A 592 -21.19 -22.74 -17.06
CA ILE A 592 -21.24 -21.93 -15.85
C ILE A 592 -22.71 -21.88 -15.43
N THR A 593 -23.09 -22.68 -14.46
CA THR A 593 -24.46 -22.75 -13.96
C THR A 593 -24.62 -21.85 -12.75
N ASP A 594 -25.83 -21.35 -12.52
CA ASP A 594 -26.13 -20.61 -11.29
C ASP A 594 -25.85 -21.46 -10.03
N LYS A 595 -25.81 -22.80 -10.18
CA LYS A 595 -25.35 -23.74 -9.15
C LYS A 595 -23.88 -23.54 -8.77
N LEU A 596 -22.96 -23.41 -9.73
CA LEU A 596 -21.54 -23.13 -9.44
C LEU A 596 -21.40 -21.78 -8.72
N LEU A 597 -22.07 -20.75 -9.23
CA LEU A 597 -22.01 -19.41 -8.64
C LEU A 597 -22.58 -19.38 -7.21
N LYS A 598 -23.65 -20.13 -6.95
CA LYS A 598 -24.22 -20.32 -5.61
C LYS A 598 -23.24 -21.04 -4.67
N GLU A 599 -22.54 -22.06 -5.18
CA GLU A 599 -21.58 -22.82 -4.39
C GLU A 599 -20.35 -21.99 -4.01
N VAL A 600 -19.82 -21.21 -4.97
CA VAL A 600 -18.78 -20.21 -4.71
C VAL A 600 -19.19 -19.29 -3.55
N LYS A 601 -20.42 -18.78 -3.57
CA LYS A 601 -20.94 -17.90 -2.50
C LYS A 601 -21.06 -18.63 -1.15
N ASN A 602 -21.50 -19.88 -1.15
CA ASN A 602 -21.61 -20.69 0.08
C ASN A 602 -20.25 -20.93 0.72
N ILE A 603 -19.26 -21.37 -0.07
CA ILE A 603 -17.91 -21.66 0.41
C ILE A 603 -17.25 -20.39 0.97
N ILE A 604 -17.37 -19.27 0.26
CA ILE A 604 -16.82 -17.99 0.72
C ILE A 604 -17.49 -17.52 2.02
N LYS A 605 -18.82 -17.68 2.15
CA LYS A 605 -19.56 -17.26 3.36
C LYS A 605 -19.23 -18.12 4.59
N ASN A 606 -18.98 -19.41 4.39
CA ASN A 606 -18.69 -20.36 5.47
C ASN A 606 -17.21 -20.38 5.90
N LYS A 607 -16.35 -19.57 5.26
CA LYS A 607 -14.95 -19.41 5.68
C LYS A 607 -14.90 -18.72 7.04
N VAL A 608 -14.68 -19.50 8.09
CA VAL A 608 -14.40 -18.97 9.44
C VAL A 608 -13.06 -18.24 9.37
N TYR A 609 -13.06 -16.93 9.63
CA TYR A 609 -11.86 -16.09 9.69
C TYR A 609 -11.22 -16.09 11.07
#